data_AF-A0A949UPP3-F1
#
_entry.id   AF-A0A949UPP3-F1
#
_cell.length_a   1.000
_cell.length_b   1.000
_cell.length_c   1.000
_cell.angle_alpha   90.00
_cell.angle_beta   90.00
_cell.angle_gamma   90.00
#
_symmetry.space_group_name_H-M   'P 1'
#
loop_
_entity.id
_entity.type
_entity.pdbx_description
1 polymer ?
#
loop_
_entity_poly.entity_id
_entity_poly.type
_entity_poly.pdbx_seq_one_letter_code
_entity_poly.pdbx_strand_id
1 'polypeptide(L)'
;MHNNLLILAAGASSRMKKSEANSSLSEDEIKHANTKSKSLIGLGNSNRPLLDYLLMNAEKAGYKNIYLIIGEDASLFKERYGINNEKI
;
A
#
# COMPACT_ATOMS: atom_id res chain seq x y z
N MET A 1 -24.19 -5.85 -8.36
CA MET A 1 -23.11 -5.85 -7.34
C MET A 1 -21.80 -6.20 -8.05
N HIS A 2 -20.71 -5.49 -7.79
CA HIS A 2 -19.41 -5.78 -8.41
C HIS A 2 -18.61 -6.73 -7.54
N ASN A 3 -18.10 -7.81 -8.13
CA ASN A 3 -17.33 -8.82 -7.39
C ASN A 3 -15.82 -8.56 -7.45
N ASN A 4 -15.37 -7.77 -8.42
CA ASN A 4 -13.95 -7.59 -8.72
C ASN A 4 -13.53 -6.14 -8.42
N LEU A 5 -12.42 -5.98 -7.72
CA LEU A 5 -11.78 -4.70 -7.45
C LEU A 5 -10.35 -4.72 -7.97
N LEU A 6 -9.99 -3.75 -8.80
CA LEU A 6 -8.63 -3.55 -9.28
C LEU A 6 -8.02 -2.36 -8.51
N ILE A 7 -6.89 -2.60 -7.84
CA ILE A 7 -6.16 -1.57 -7.08
C ILE A 7 -4.83 -1.33 -7.78
N LEU A 8 -4.68 -0.13 -8.35
CA LEU A 8 -3.45 0.31 -9.03
C LEU A 8 -2.47 0.88 -7.99
N ALA A 9 -1.53 0.04 -7.55
CA ALA A 9 -0.56 0.34 -6.50
C ALA A 9 0.88 0.54 -7.03
N ALA A 10 1.08 0.57 -8.35
CA ALA A 10 2.37 0.76 -9.02
C ALA A 10 2.85 2.24 -9.07
N GLY A 11 2.19 3.15 -8.35
CA GLY A 11 2.50 4.58 -8.43
C GLY A 11 3.85 4.93 -7.79
N ALA A 12 4.75 5.55 -8.57
CA ALA A 12 6.08 6.04 -8.15
C ALA A 12 6.07 7.16 -7.08
N SER A 13 4.89 7.52 -6.58
CA SER A 13 4.76 8.36 -5.40
C SER A 13 5.24 9.82 -5.55
N SER A 14 5.67 10.23 -6.74
CA SER A 14 6.29 11.53 -7.06
C SER A 14 5.48 12.75 -6.60
N ARG A 15 4.14 12.67 -6.64
CA ARG A 15 3.26 13.76 -6.17
C ARG A 15 3.33 14.02 -4.67
N MET A 16 3.62 13.01 -3.81
CA MET A 16 3.85 13.29 -2.37
C MET A 16 5.29 13.71 -2.11
N LYS A 17 6.27 13.13 -2.80
CA LYS A 17 7.67 13.55 -2.66
C LYS A 17 7.83 15.05 -2.91
N LYS A 18 7.04 15.59 -3.86
CA LYS A 18 6.98 17.03 -4.15
C LYS A 18 6.22 17.85 -3.08
N SER A 19 5.31 17.22 -2.33
CA SER A 19 4.59 17.82 -1.20
C SER A 19 5.39 17.82 0.10
N GLU A 20 6.28 16.84 0.30
CA GLU A 20 7.16 16.72 1.48
C GLU A 20 8.21 17.83 1.56
N ALA A 21 8.55 18.47 0.44
CA ALA A 21 9.40 19.65 0.41
C ALA A 21 8.84 20.85 1.20
N ASN A 22 7.55 20.79 1.61
CA ASN A 22 6.84 21.86 2.31
C ASN A 22 6.36 21.48 3.74
N SER A 23 6.82 20.36 4.33
CA SER A 23 6.29 19.89 5.63
C SER A 23 7.36 19.56 6.67
N SER A 24 7.04 19.85 7.93
CA SER A 24 7.80 19.68 9.18
C SER A 24 8.13 18.23 9.59
N LEU A 25 8.44 17.34 8.63
CA LEU A 25 8.77 15.95 8.89
C LEU A 25 10.26 15.78 9.22
N SER A 26 10.57 14.87 10.12
CA SER A 26 11.96 14.48 10.42
C SER A 26 12.60 13.74 9.24
N GLU A 27 13.93 13.73 9.16
CA GLU A 27 14.67 13.04 8.10
C GLU A 27 14.34 11.54 8.02
N ASP A 28 14.06 10.91 9.18
CA ASP A 28 13.67 9.50 9.25
C ASP A 28 12.27 9.25 8.65
N GLU A 29 11.31 10.14 8.90
CA GLU A 29 9.97 10.06 8.29
C GLU A 29 10.02 10.23 6.77
N ILE A 30 10.86 11.16 6.29
CA ILE A 30 11.13 11.38 4.86
C ILE A 30 11.76 10.12 4.26
N LYS A 31 12.75 9.53 4.93
CA LYS A 31 13.43 8.32 4.44
C LYS A 31 12.47 7.13 4.38
N HIS A 32 11.59 6.99 5.36
CA HIS A 32 10.58 5.92 5.39
C HIS A 32 9.52 6.10 4.31
N ALA A 33 9.04 7.33 4.08
CA ALA A 33 8.10 7.66 3.02
C ALA A 33 8.70 7.48 1.62
N ASN A 34 10.01 7.69 1.48
CA ASN A 34 10.73 7.54 0.21
C ASN A 34 11.11 6.10 -0.13
N THR A 35 11.25 5.22 0.88
CA THR A 35 11.65 3.81 0.71
C THR A 35 10.47 2.84 0.70
N LYS A 36 9.34 3.17 1.35
CA LYS A 36 8.13 2.35 1.32
C LYS A 36 7.13 2.89 0.31
N SER A 37 6.46 2.01 -0.44
CA SER A 37 5.34 2.42 -1.28
C SER A 37 4.23 3.06 -0.44
N LYS A 38 3.58 4.11 -0.95
CA LYS A 38 2.54 4.88 -0.23
C LYS A 38 1.40 4.04 0.34
N SER A 39 1.01 3.00 -0.38
CA SER A 39 -0.03 2.08 0.05
C SER A 39 0.37 1.32 1.32
N LEU A 40 1.66 1.25 1.62
CA LEU A 40 2.25 0.59 2.79
C LEU A 40 2.65 1.57 3.91
N ILE A 41 2.31 2.85 3.79
CA ILE A 41 2.49 3.80 4.90
C ILE A 41 1.58 3.35 6.05
N GLY A 42 2.17 3.21 7.24
CA GLY A 42 1.44 2.85 8.43
C GLY A 42 0.63 4.03 8.97
N LEU A 43 -0.56 3.74 9.49
CA LEU A 43 -1.47 4.74 10.07
C LEU A 43 -1.70 4.48 11.55
N GLY A 44 -1.68 5.57 12.33
CA GLY A 44 -1.94 5.55 13.77
C GLY A 44 -0.93 4.74 14.59
N ASN A 45 -1.27 4.51 15.85
CA ASN A 45 -0.37 3.87 16.82
C ASN A 45 -0.06 2.39 16.49
N SER A 46 -0.91 1.73 15.70
CA SER A 46 -0.69 0.35 15.28
C SER A 46 0.24 0.22 14.08
N ASN A 47 0.60 1.35 13.44
CA ASN A 47 1.42 1.40 12.23
C ASN A 47 0.89 0.49 11.10
N ARG A 48 -0.44 0.28 11.06
CA ARG A 48 -1.08 -0.60 10.07
C ARG A 48 -1.07 0.08 8.70
N PRO A 49 -0.63 -0.61 7.63
CA PRO A 49 -0.67 -0.07 6.27
C PRO A 49 -2.02 0.50 5.85
N LEU A 50 -2.01 1.64 5.16
CA LEU A 50 -3.21 2.24 4.54
C LEU A 50 -3.96 1.22 3.66
N LEU A 51 -3.23 0.38 2.91
CA LEU A 51 -3.83 -0.64 2.05
C LEU A 51 -4.65 -1.66 2.84
N ASP A 52 -4.28 -2.00 4.08
CA ASP A 52 -5.09 -2.92 4.90
C ASP A 52 -6.48 -2.36 5.13
N TYR A 53 -6.60 -1.06 5.42
CA TYR A 53 -7.90 -0.41 5.59
C TYR A 53 -8.71 -0.37 4.30
N LEU A 54 -8.06 -0.17 3.15
CA LEU A 54 -8.73 -0.22 1.85
C LEU A 54 -9.28 -1.62 1.57
N LEU A 55 -8.52 -2.68 1.87
CA LEU A 55 -8.95 -4.06 1.72
C LEU A 55 -10.13 -4.41 2.65
N MET A 56 -10.08 -3.97 3.91
CA MET A 56 -11.20 -4.14 4.86
C MET A 56 -12.47 -3.43 4.37
N ASN A 57 -12.34 -2.25 3.77
CA ASN A 57 -13.48 -1.55 3.20
C ASN A 57 -14.02 -2.25 1.95
N ALA A 58 -13.15 -2.81 1.11
CA ALA A 58 -13.55 -3.60 -0.04
C ALA A 58 -14.31 -4.87 0.37
N GLU A 59 -13.86 -5.55 1.42
CA GLU A 59 -14.55 -6.70 2.01
C GLU A 59 -15.95 -6.31 2.51
N LYS A 60 -16.06 -5.22 3.28
CA LYS A 60 -17.34 -4.70 3.79
C LYS A 60 -18.30 -4.27 2.67
N ALA A 61 -17.77 -3.76 1.57
CA ALA A 61 -18.55 -3.43 0.36
C ALA A 61 -18.95 -4.67 -0.45
N GLY A 62 -18.47 -5.86 -0.08
CA GLY A 62 -18.83 -7.15 -0.65
C GLY A 62 -18.05 -7.55 -1.90
N TYR A 63 -16.92 -6.90 -2.18
CA TYR A 63 -15.99 -7.37 -3.22
C TYR A 63 -15.40 -8.74 -2.84
N LYS A 64 -15.22 -9.61 -3.83
CA LYS A 64 -14.77 -11.00 -3.66
C LYS A 64 -13.36 -11.23 -4.18
N ASN A 65 -13.03 -10.59 -5.31
CA ASN A 65 -11.75 -10.73 -5.97
C ASN A 65 -11.04 -9.39 -5.97
N ILE A 66 -9.84 -9.34 -5.40
CA ILE A 66 -9.01 -8.14 -5.36
C ILE A 66 -7.75 -8.41 -6.18
N TYR A 67 -7.50 -7.52 -7.14
CA TYR A 67 -6.34 -7.58 -8.02
C TYR A 67 -5.44 -6.37 -7.72
N LEU A 68 -4.27 -6.64 -7.17
CA LEU A 68 -3.25 -5.62 -6.89
C LEU A 68 -2.30 -5.51 -8.08
N ILE A 69 -2.34 -4.38 -8.77
CA ILE A 69 -1.39 -4.07 -9.86
C ILE A 69 -0.23 -3.28 -9.27
N ILE A 70 0.90 -3.95 -9.13
CA ILE A 70 2.12 -3.43 -8.49
C ILE A 70 3.23 -3.23 -9.53
N GLY A 71 4.19 -2.35 -9.23
CA GLY A 71 5.37 -2.14 -10.07
C GLY A 71 6.36 -3.31 -9.97
N GLU A 72 7.38 -3.30 -10.82
CA GLU A 72 8.45 -4.31 -10.81
C GLU A 72 9.19 -4.35 -9.46
N ASP A 73 9.54 -3.17 -8.93
CA ASP A 73 10.25 -3.00 -7.65
C ASP A 73 9.32 -2.98 -6.42
N ALA A 74 8.29 -3.84 -6.39
CA ALA A 74 7.27 -3.87 -5.35
C ALA A 74 7.36 -5.12 -4.45
N SER A 75 8.59 -5.51 -4.06
CA SER A 75 8.86 -6.69 -3.22
C SER A 75 8.04 -6.73 -1.93
N LEU A 76 7.87 -5.58 -1.26
CA LEU A 76 7.10 -5.47 -0.02
C LEU A 76 5.60 -5.80 -0.17
N PHE A 77 5.01 -5.57 -1.35
CA PHE A 77 3.62 -6.00 -1.60
C PHE A 77 3.54 -7.52 -1.71
N LYS A 78 4.52 -8.15 -2.36
CA LYS A 78 4.58 -9.61 -2.50
C LYS A 78 4.80 -10.27 -1.15
N GLU A 79 5.67 -9.72 -0.31
CA GLU A 79 5.90 -10.23 1.06
C GLU A 79 4.63 -10.15 1.92
N ARG A 80 3.87 -9.06 1.84
CA ARG A 80 2.71 -8.83 2.72
C ARG A 80 1.40 -9.43 2.21
N TYR A 81 1.15 -9.39 0.90
CA TYR A 81 -0.13 -9.79 0.29
C TYR A 81 0.03 -10.85 -0.79
N GLY A 82 1.26 -11.21 -1.15
CA GLY A 82 1.50 -12.34 -2.03
C GLY A 82 1.12 -13.63 -1.33
N ILE A 83 0.79 -14.64 -2.13
CA ILE A 83 0.56 -15.98 -1.62
C ILE A 83 1.92 -16.52 -1.18
N ASN A 84 2.10 -16.76 0.12
CA ASN A 84 3.16 -17.63 0.59
C ASN A 84 2.86 -19.02 0.04
N ASN A 85 3.59 -19.44 -0.99
CA ASN A 85 3.67 -20.84 -1.37
C ASN A 85 4.48 -21.58 -0.28
N GLU A 86 3.97 -21.62 0.95
CA GLU A 86 4.29 -22.75 1.82
C GLU A 86 3.57 -23.95 1.20
N LYS A 87 4.38 -24.97 0.89
CA LYS A 87 4.03 -26.15 0.11
C LYS A 87 2.74 -26.81 0.59
N ILE A 88 2.00 -27.34 -0.39
CA ILE A 88 0.94 -28.35 -0.29
C ILE A 88 1.27 -29.40 0.78
#